data_AF-A0A953Z734-F1
#
_entry.id   AF-A0A953Z734-F1
#
_cell.length_a   1.000
_cell.length_b   1.000
_cell.length_c   1.000
_cell.angle_alpha   90.00
_cell.angle_beta   90.00
_cell.angle_gamma   90.00
#
_symmetry.space_group_name_H-M   'P 1'
#
loop_
_entity.id
_entity.type
_entity.pdbx_description
1 polymer ?
#
loop_
_entity_poly.entity_id
_entity_poly.type
_entity_poly.pdbx_seq_one_letter_code
_entity_poly.pdbx_strand_id
1 'polypeptide(L)'
;ILRPVLEDDRPQVLVNLVDHLGSGPSEPFARFVTPLLEHRDSRIRLATLRALCLRLAPDRAAEFALPFRDDAQAADLLCEIAERSLDPKFAPVMIRFLRDPDLRLRAQAALDSIRYYHDEKARWERILTGTGLGTNSAAEALVDQARDGKTEAIRIAAIASLGTLAVPETLPVLIRFMQDDDPDIAAAAKAAVERINAREPAQSK
;
A
#
# COMPACT_ATOMS: atom_id res chain seq x y z
N ILE A 1 23.05 21.61 -6.77
CA ILE A 1 24.11 20.61 -7.05
C ILE A 1 23.66 19.54 -8.05
N LEU A 2 22.38 19.15 -8.10
CA LEU A 2 21.93 18.06 -8.98
C LEU A 2 21.81 18.39 -10.49
N ARG A 3 21.56 19.66 -10.85
CA ARG A 3 21.30 20.08 -12.23
C ARG A 3 22.40 19.68 -13.25
N PRO A 4 23.70 19.89 -13.00
CA PRO A 4 24.76 19.53 -13.95
C PRO A 4 24.94 18.01 -14.12
N VAL A 5 24.51 17.21 -13.14
CA VAL A 5 24.68 15.75 -13.17
C VAL A 5 23.50 15.06 -13.84
N LEU A 6 22.32 15.69 -13.82
CA LEU A 6 21.14 15.26 -14.59
C LEU A 6 21.29 15.54 -16.10
N GLU A 7 22.34 16.25 -16.51
CA GLU A 7 22.73 16.54 -17.89
C GLU A 7 23.88 15.63 -18.39
N ASP A 8 24.29 14.61 -17.61
CA ASP A 8 25.34 13.66 -18.04
C ASP A 8 24.81 12.72 -19.14
N ASP A 9 25.47 12.69 -20.29
CA ASP A 9 25.07 11.86 -21.44
C ASP A 9 25.22 10.35 -21.22
N ARG A 10 25.83 9.90 -20.11
CA ARG A 10 26.08 8.47 -19.84
C ARG A 10 24.93 7.86 -19.05
N PRO A 11 24.19 6.89 -19.62
CA PRO A 11 23.02 6.32 -18.96
C PRO A 11 23.33 5.62 -17.63
N GLN A 12 24.50 4.99 -17.52
CA GLN A 12 24.89 4.29 -16.29
C GLN A 12 25.14 5.27 -15.12
N VAL A 13 25.67 6.46 -15.42
CA VAL A 13 25.95 7.47 -14.39
C VAL A 13 24.65 8.06 -13.89
N LEU A 14 23.72 8.35 -14.79
CA LEU A 14 22.38 8.83 -14.44
C LEU A 14 21.58 7.79 -13.65
N VAL A 15 21.60 6.51 -14.04
CA VAL A 15 20.94 5.43 -13.29
C VAL A 15 21.52 5.32 -11.88
N ASN A 16 22.85 5.23 -11.75
CA ASN A 16 23.51 5.13 -10.46
C ASN A 16 23.22 6.36 -9.58
N LEU A 17 23.15 7.55 -10.18
CA LEU A 17 22.81 8.78 -9.49
C LEU A 17 21.38 8.74 -8.96
N VAL A 18 20.42 8.37 -9.80
CA VAL A 18 19.01 8.25 -9.42
C VAL A 18 18.83 7.25 -8.26
N ASP A 19 19.56 6.13 -8.30
CA ASP A 19 19.57 5.13 -7.23
C ASP A 19 20.21 5.66 -5.93
N HIS A 20 21.35 6.36 -6.03
CA HIS A 20 22.12 6.86 -4.87
C HIS A 20 21.51 8.12 -4.23
N LEU A 21 20.78 8.94 -4.98
CA LEU A 21 20.05 10.09 -4.46
C LEU A 21 18.84 9.69 -3.59
N GLY A 22 18.64 8.39 -3.39
CA GLY A 22 17.59 7.79 -2.57
C GLY A 22 17.56 8.17 -1.08
N SER A 23 18.55 8.88 -0.56
CA SER A 23 18.70 9.20 0.88
C SER A 23 18.30 10.63 1.31
N GLY A 24 17.83 11.50 0.40
CA GLY A 24 17.45 12.90 0.70
C GLY A 24 15.96 13.12 1.02
N PRO A 25 15.48 14.39 1.15
CA PRO A 25 14.06 14.74 1.28
C PRO A 25 13.26 14.53 -0.03
N SER A 26 12.03 14.03 0.06
CA SER A 26 11.21 13.50 -1.07
C SER A 26 10.72 14.55 -2.07
N GLU A 27 10.26 15.71 -1.60
CA GLU A 27 9.62 16.72 -2.46
C GLU A 27 10.60 17.46 -3.39
N PRO A 28 11.76 17.96 -2.90
CA PRO A 28 12.77 18.53 -3.80
C PRO A 28 13.26 17.50 -4.82
N PHE A 29 13.40 16.24 -4.40
CA PHE A 29 13.84 15.15 -5.25
C PHE A 29 12.88 14.91 -6.42
N ALA A 30 11.58 14.74 -6.16
CA ALA A 30 10.60 14.48 -7.20
C ALA A 30 10.60 15.57 -8.28
N ARG A 31 10.64 16.84 -7.86
CA ARG A 31 10.72 17.98 -8.78
C ARG A 31 11.95 17.94 -9.71
N PHE A 32 13.10 17.47 -9.21
CA PHE A 32 14.33 17.41 -10.02
C PHE A 32 14.38 16.23 -10.97
N VAL A 33 13.87 15.07 -10.58
CA VAL A 33 14.02 13.84 -11.38
C VAL A 33 12.83 13.56 -12.31
N THR A 34 11.65 14.15 -12.07
CA THR A 34 10.47 13.99 -12.94
C THR A 34 10.76 14.22 -14.44
N PRO A 35 11.54 15.24 -14.86
CA PRO A 35 11.88 15.41 -16.28
C PRO A 35 12.61 14.21 -16.91
N LEU A 36 13.31 13.39 -16.12
CA LEU A 36 13.99 12.19 -16.63
C LEU A 36 13.03 11.05 -17.01
N LEU A 37 11.74 11.14 -16.64
CA LEU A 37 10.73 10.21 -17.11
C LEU A 37 10.50 10.28 -18.63
N GLU A 38 10.87 11.38 -19.28
CA GLU A 38 10.75 11.55 -20.74
C GLU A 38 12.05 11.19 -21.48
N HIS A 39 13.05 10.66 -20.78
CA HIS A 39 14.36 10.38 -21.35
C HIS A 39 14.31 9.30 -22.45
N ARG A 40 15.14 9.44 -23.50
CA ARG A 40 15.16 8.50 -24.64
C ARG A 40 15.58 7.08 -24.24
N ASP A 41 16.56 6.98 -23.35
CA ASP A 41 17.01 5.71 -22.78
C ASP A 41 16.01 5.20 -21.73
N SER A 42 15.46 4.01 -21.96
CA SER A 42 14.48 3.39 -21.08
C SER A 42 15.03 3.02 -19.71
N ARG A 43 16.34 2.74 -19.59
CA ARG A 43 16.97 2.45 -18.29
C ARG A 43 16.89 3.66 -17.38
N ILE A 44 17.08 4.86 -17.92
CA ILE A 44 16.94 6.12 -17.17
C ILE A 44 15.49 6.35 -16.77
N ARG A 45 14.53 6.16 -17.69
CA ARG A 45 13.10 6.33 -17.37
C ARG A 45 12.66 5.38 -16.25
N LEU A 46 13.04 4.11 -16.34
CA LEU A 46 12.64 3.07 -15.38
C LEU A 46 13.33 3.24 -14.03
N ALA A 47 14.62 3.60 -14.01
CA ALA A 47 15.32 3.93 -12.76
C ALA A 47 14.67 5.15 -12.08
N THR A 48 14.34 6.18 -12.87
CA THR A 48 13.64 7.38 -12.38
C THR A 48 12.28 7.03 -11.81
N LEU A 49 11.48 6.26 -12.55
CA LEU A 49 10.17 5.82 -12.09
C LEU A 49 10.27 5.02 -10.80
N ARG A 50 11.18 4.04 -10.74
CA ARG A 50 11.42 3.24 -9.53
C ARG A 50 11.84 4.10 -8.34
N ALA A 51 12.71 5.08 -8.53
CA ALA A 51 13.14 5.97 -7.46
C ALA A 51 12.01 6.89 -6.96
N LEU A 52 11.14 7.38 -7.86
CA LEU A 52 9.92 8.10 -7.47
C LEU A 52 8.98 7.19 -6.65
N CYS A 53 8.79 5.94 -7.08
CA CYS A 53 7.92 4.98 -6.39
C CYS A 53 8.40 4.56 -5.00
N LEU A 54 9.71 4.56 -4.77
CA LEU A 54 10.28 4.25 -3.46
C LEU A 54 10.18 5.42 -2.46
N ARG A 55 10.05 6.66 -2.96
CA ARG A 55 10.20 7.88 -2.13
C ARG A 55 8.92 8.67 -1.94
N LEU A 56 7.95 8.49 -2.82
CA LEU A 56 6.66 9.16 -2.73
C LEU A 56 5.63 8.27 -2.04
N ALA A 57 4.62 8.90 -1.47
CA ALA A 57 3.43 8.18 -1.02
C ALA A 57 2.87 7.32 -2.17
N PRO A 58 2.36 6.10 -1.90
CA PRO A 58 1.96 5.16 -2.96
C PRO A 58 0.97 5.75 -3.98
N ASP A 59 0.00 6.54 -3.51
CA ASP A 59 -0.97 7.23 -4.37
C ASP A 59 -0.29 8.23 -5.32
N ARG A 60 0.70 8.98 -4.81
CA ARG A 60 1.43 9.95 -5.61
C ARG A 60 2.37 9.28 -6.61
N ALA A 61 2.99 8.17 -6.21
CA ALA A 61 3.82 7.36 -7.08
C ALA A 61 3.02 6.76 -8.26
N ALA A 62 1.78 6.32 -8.00
CA ALA A 62 0.89 5.76 -9.02
C ALA A 62 0.66 6.72 -10.20
N GLU A 63 0.56 8.02 -9.93
CA GLU A 63 0.36 9.05 -10.96
C GLU A 63 1.49 9.07 -12.01
N PHE A 64 2.73 8.83 -11.59
CA PHE A 64 3.89 8.81 -12.50
C PHE A 64 4.03 7.49 -13.26
N ALA A 65 3.45 6.40 -12.75
CA ALA A 65 3.57 5.06 -13.32
C ALA A 65 2.55 4.77 -14.41
N LEU A 66 1.30 5.24 -14.28
CA LEU A 66 0.22 5.00 -15.26
C LEU A 66 0.54 5.46 -16.71
N PRO A 67 1.34 6.51 -16.95
CA PRO A 67 1.82 6.85 -18.30
C PRO A 67 2.64 5.73 -18.97
N PHE A 68 3.29 4.86 -18.20
CA PHE A 68 4.15 3.77 -18.71
C PHE A 68 3.39 2.47 -18.98
N ARG A 69 2.05 2.44 -18.88
CA ARG A 69 1.19 1.25 -19.04
C ARG A 69 1.37 0.47 -20.35
N ASP A 70 1.91 1.10 -21.38
CA ASP A 70 2.16 0.50 -22.70
C ASP A 70 3.66 0.24 -22.96
N ASP A 71 4.55 0.58 -22.02
CA ASP A 71 5.99 0.30 -22.09
C ASP A 71 6.25 -1.13 -21.57
N ALA A 72 6.62 -2.03 -22.49
CA ALA A 72 6.90 -3.43 -22.16
C ALA A 72 8.02 -3.59 -21.13
N GLN A 73 8.98 -2.66 -21.07
CA GLN A 73 10.08 -2.73 -20.11
C GLN A 73 9.65 -2.27 -18.71
N ALA A 74 8.51 -1.59 -18.60
CA ALA A 74 7.93 -1.17 -17.32
C ALA A 74 6.99 -2.22 -16.70
N ALA A 75 6.68 -3.31 -17.40
CA ALA A 75 5.63 -4.25 -17.01
C ALA A 75 5.80 -4.82 -15.59
N ASP A 76 7.01 -5.27 -15.25
CA ASP A 76 7.33 -5.79 -13.92
C ASP A 76 7.15 -4.74 -12.83
N LEU A 77 7.66 -3.53 -13.08
CA LEU A 77 7.56 -2.40 -12.16
C LEU A 77 6.11 -1.94 -11.98
N LEU A 78 5.29 -2.00 -13.04
CA LEU A 78 3.86 -1.68 -12.95
C LEU A 78 3.10 -2.65 -12.05
N CYS A 79 3.44 -3.95 -12.07
CA CYS A 79 2.87 -4.93 -11.14
C CYS A 79 3.26 -4.60 -9.70
N GLU A 80 4.56 -4.34 -9.44
CA GLU A 80 5.06 -3.97 -8.09
C GLU A 80 4.36 -2.71 -7.55
N ILE A 81 4.17 -1.70 -8.40
CA ILE A 81 3.52 -0.44 -8.00
C ILE A 81 2.03 -0.66 -7.75
N ALA A 82 1.35 -1.46 -8.58
CA ALA A 82 -0.06 -1.78 -8.40
C ALA A 82 -0.32 -2.49 -7.05
N GLU A 83 0.53 -3.43 -6.66
CA GLU A 83 0.46 -4.10 -5.36
C GLU A 83 0.68 -3.13 -4.18
N ARG A 84 1.61 -2.17 -4.33
CA ARG A 84 1.93 -1.19 -3.27
C ARG A 84 0.89 -0.09 -3.14
N SER A 85 0.39 0.45 -4.24
CA SER A 85 -0.56 1.57 -4.23
C SER A 85 -1.98 1.12 -3.97
N LEU A 86 -2.31 -0.13 -4.36
CA LEU A 86 -3.67 -0.65 -4.34
C LEU A 86 -4.63 0.28 -5.12
N ASP A 87 -4.13 1.10 -6.05
CA ASP A 87 -4.95 2.04 -6.82
C ASP A 87 -5.71 1.27 -7.94
N PRO A 88 -7.05 1.33 -7.96
CA PRO A 88 -7.85 0.57 -8.92
C PRO A 88 -7.63 1.02 -10.37
N LYS A 89 -6.99 2.18 -10.61
CA LYS A 89 -6.57 2.62 -11.95
C LYS A 89 -5.57 1.68 -12.61
N PHE A 90 -4.89 0.80 -11.86
CA PHE A 90 -4.03 -0.24 -12.43
C PHE A 90 -4.80 -1.46 -12.96
N ALA A 91 -6.08 -1.66 -12.57
CA ALA A 91 -6.82 -2.85 -12.97
C ALA A 91 -6.87 -3.07 -14.51
N PRO A 92 -7.08 -2.06 -15.36
CA PRO A 92 -7.09 -2.25 -16.82
C PRO A 92 -5.77 -2.77 -17.39
N VAL A 93 -4.62 -2.30 -16.86
CA VAL A 93 -3.30 -2.76 -17.31
C VAL A 93 -2.98 -4.16 -16.77
N MET A 94 -3.35 -4.47 -15.54
CA MET A 94 -3.16 -5.81 -14.98
C MET A 94 -4.01 -6.86 -15.72
N ILE A 95 -5.26 -6.54 -16.09
CA ILE A 95 -6.11 -7.42 -16.90
C ILE A 95 -5.47 -7.74 -18.26
N ARG A 96 -4.78 -6.77 -18.88
CA ARG A 96 -4.01 -7.03 -20.11
C ARG A 96 -2.85 -7.97 -19.84
N PHE A 97 -2.12 -7.78 -18.75
CA PHE A 97 -0.96 -8.61 -18.36
C PHE A 97 -1.32 -10.05 -18.02
N LEU A 98 -2.57 -10.37 -17.65
CA LEU A 98 -3.02 -11.76 -17.50
C LEU A 98 -2.86 -12.62 -18.77
N ARG A 99 -2.82 -11.98 -19.95
CA ARG A 99 -2.63 -12.65 -21.25
C ARG A 99 -1.18 -13.08 -21.48
N ASP A 100 -0.25 -12.42 -20.82
CA ASP A 100 1.17 -12.72 -20.89
C ASP A 100 1.51 -13.81 -19.85
N PRO A 101 2.02 -15.00 -20.26
CA PRO A 101 2.38 -16.07 -19.34
C PRO A 101 3.35 -15.65 -18.23
N ASP A 102 4.28 -14.74 -18.52
CA ASP A 102 5.35 -14.35 -17.59
C ASP A 102 4.84 -13.34 -16.56
N LEU A 103 3.87 -12.52 -16.95
CA LEU A 103 3.27 -11.50 -16.07
C LEU A 103 2.03 -12.01 -15.35
N ARG A 104 1.39 -13.08 -15.83
CA ARG A 104 0.07 -13.56 -15.35
C ARG A 104 0.00 -13.71 -13.84
N LEU A 105 0.98 -14.38 -13.24
CA LEU A 105 0.97 -14.64 -11.79
C LEU A 105 1.01 -13.32 -10.98
N ARG A 106 1.86 -12.37 -11.40
CA ARG A 106 2.03 -11.07 -10.74
C ARG A 106 0.84 -10.16 -10.96
N ALA A 107 0.33 -10.12 -12.19
CA ALA A 107 -0.88 -9.37 -12.52
C ALA A 107 -2.11 -9.90 -11.75
N GLN A 108 -2.20 -11.22 -11.56
CA GLN A 108 -3.24 -11.82 -10.74
C GLN A 108 -3.09 -11.43 -9.27
N ALA A 109 -1.88 -11.53 -8.70
CA ALA A 109 -1.61 -11.11 -7.32
C ALA A 109 -1.94 -9.63 -7.07
N ALA A 110 -1.58 -8.75 -8.01
CA ALA A 110 -1.93 -7.33 -7.97
C ALA A 110 -3.45 -7.11 -8.03
N LEU A 111 -4.15 -7.77 -8.94
CA LEU A 111 -5.61 -7.68 -9.04
C LEU A 111 -6.32 -8.21 -7.79
N ASP A 112 -5.84 -9.32 -7.23
CA ASP A 112 -6.37 -9.90 -6.00
C ASP A 112 -6.15 -8.95 -4.81
N SER A 113 -4.98 -8.32 -4.72
CA SER A 113 -4.67 -7.34 -3.67
C SER A 113 -5.52 -6.07 -3.79
N ILE A 114 -5.65 -5.52 -5.01
CA ILE A 114 -6.52 -4.36 -5.29
C ILE A 114 -7.96 -4.72 -4.94
N ARG A 115 -8.48 -5.84 -5.46
CA ARG A 115 -9.85 -6.29 -5.18
C ARG A 115 -10.07 -6.44 -3.69
N TYR A 116 -9.21 -7.19 -3.00
CA TYR A 116 -9.34 -7.43 -1.57
C TYR A 116 -9.38 -6.12 -0.77
N TYR A 117 -8.45 -5.20 -1.04
CA TYR A 117 -8.42 -3.90 -0.36
C TYR A 117 -9.67 -3.08 -0.60
N HIS A 118 -10.15 -2.98 -1.85
CA HIS A 118 -11.33 -2.18 -2.18
C HIS A 118 -12.63 -2.84 -1.75
N ASP A 119 -12.75 -4.17 -1.80
CA ASP A 119 -13.91 -4.90 -1.30
C ASP A 119 -14.01 -4.75 0.22
N GLU A 120 -12.89 -4.87 0.93
CA GLU A 120 -12.84 -4.68 2.37
C GLU A 120 -13.11 -3.21 2.73
N LYS A 121 -12.48 -2.26 2.03
CA LYS A 121 -12.77 -0.82 2.20
C LYS A 121 -14.24 -0.50 1.95
N ALA A 122 -14.83 -1.00 0.86
CA ALA A 122 -16.25 -0.80 0.54
C ALA A 122 -17.17 -1.52 1.52
N ARG A 123 -16.77 -2.67 2.06
CA ARG A 123 -17.46 -3.35 3.16
C ARG A 123 -17.47 -2.48 4.40
N TRP A 124 -16.33 -1.90 4.79
CA TRP A 124 -16.23 -0.96 5.89
C TRP A 124 -17.03 0.32 5.66
N GLU A 125 -16.93 0.90 4.47
CA GLU A 125 -17.74 2.06 4.10
C GLU A 125 -19.23 1.72 4.19
N ARG A 126 -19.68 0.55 3.75
CA ARG A 126 -21.08 0.10 3.94
C ARG A 126 -21.44 -0.11 5.41
N ILE A 127 -20.55 -0.70 6.21
CA ILE A 127 -20.75 -0.84 7.65
C ILE A 127 -20.89 0.54 8.33
N LEU A 128 -20.09 1.51 7.90
CA LEU A 128 -20.07 2.88 8.45
C LEU A 128 -21.20 3.77 7.90
N THR A 129 -21.65 3.55 6.65
CA THR A 129 -22.62 4.41 5.94
C THR A 129 -24.02 3.81 5.82
N GLY A 130 -24.16 2.50 5.96
CA GLY A 130 -25.39 1.75 5.72
C GLY A 130 -25.57 0.58 6.69
N THR A 131 -25.88 0.89 7.95
CA THR A 131 -26.62 0.04 8.91
C THR A 131 -26.24 -1.45 8.97
N GLY A 132 -25.54 -1.92 10.02
CA GLY A 132 -25.42 -3.37 10.22
C GLY A 132 -24.58 -3.88 11.38
N LEU A 133 -23.88 -3.04 12.12
CA LEU A 133 -23.62 -3.41 13.51
C LEU A 133 -24.93 -3.10 14.22
N GLY A 134 -25.70 -4.16 14.52
CA GLY A 134 -26.93 -4.01 15.27
C GLY A 134 -26.62 -3.14 16.46
N THR A 135 -27.33 -2.02 16.58
CA THR A 135 -27.27 -1.06 17.68
C THR A 135 -26.73 -1.73 18.96
N ASN A 136 -25.47 -1.44 19.32
CA ASN A 136 -24.70 -1.98 20.45
C ASN A 136 -24.01 -3.35 20.30
N SER A 137 -23.18 -3.59 19.28
CA SER A 137 -22.21 -4.70 19.38
C SER A 137 -20.98 -4.26 20.20
N ALA A 138 -20.51 -5.12 21.11
CA ALA A 138 -19.34 -4.82 21.95
C ALA A 138 -18.09 -4.49 21.10
N ALA A 139 -17.96 -5.07 19.90
CA ALA A 139 -16.84 -4.78 19.01
C ALA A 139 -16.84 -3.34 18.50
N GLU A 140 -18.00 -2.73 18.24
CA GLU A 140 -18.07 -1.33 17.80
C GLU A 140 -17.57 -0.36 18.84
N ALA A 141 -18.11 -0.51 20.05
CA ALA A 141 -17.76 0.36 21.17
C ALA A 141 -16.25 0.30 21.42
N LEU A 142 -15.66 -0.88 21.26
CA LEU A 142 -14.22 -1.06 21.38
C LEU A 142 -13.47 -0.45 20.19
N VAL A 143 -13.93 -0.57 18.94
CA VAL A 143 -13.30 0.13 17.81
C VAL A 143 -13.32 1.65 18.03
N ASP A 144 -14.42 2.21 18.54
CA ASP A 144 -14.50 3.64 18.86
C ASP A 144 -13.59 4.04 20.03
N GLN A 145 -13.41 3.18 21.03
CA GLN A 145 -12.42 3.42 22.09
C GLN A 145 -10.97 3.23 21.62
N ALA A 146 -10.73 2.53 20.52
CA ALA A 146 -9.39 2.31 19.96
C ALA A 146 -8.88 3.46 19.07
N ARG A 147 -9.76 4.40 18.69
CA ARG A 147 -9.42 5.54 17.81
C ARG A 147 -8.59 6.61 18.51
N ASP A 148 -7.94 7.42 17.67
CA ASP A 148 -7.15 8.58 18.08
C ASP A 148 -8.01 9.60 18.85
N GLY A 149 -7.41 10.27 19.85
CA GLY A 149 -8.11 11.20 20.74
C GLY A 149 -8.63 10.56 22.04
N LYS A 150 -8.47 9.25 22.21
CA LYS A 150 -8.50 8.58 23.52
C LYS A 150 -7.10 8.50 24.10
N THR A 151 -7.01 8.30 25.42
CA THR A 151 -5.71 8.00 26.04
C THR A 151 -5.19 6.66 25.56
N GLU A 152 -3.87 6.52 25.49
CA GLU A 152 -3.18 5.31 25.04
C GLU A 152 -3.69 4.08 25.81
N ALA A 153 -3.89 4.23 27.12
CA ALA A 153 -4.46 3.18 27.97
C ALA A 153 -5.85 2.69 27.52
N ILE A 154 -6.74 3.61 27.13
CA ILE A 154 -8.09 3.26 26.63
C ILE A 154 -7.98 2.56 25.29
N ARG A 155 -7.11 3.05 24.41
CA ARG A 155 -6.90 2.47 23.08
C ARG A 155 -6.39 1.03 23.17
N ILE A 156 -5.34 0.80 23.97
CA ILE A 156 -4.75 -0.52 24.20
C ILE A 156 -5.77 -1.50 24.78
N ALA A 157 -6.52 -1.07 25.81
CA ALA A 157 -7.54 -1.92 26.43
C ALA A 157 -8.64 -2.32 25.43
N ALA A 158 -9.02 -1.39 24.56
CA ALA A 158 -10.01 -1.64 23.53
C ALA A 158 -9.52 -2.65 22.49
N ILE A 159 -8.29 -2.47 22.00
CA ILE A 159 -7.61 -3.36 21.04
C ILE A 159 -7.47 -4.79 21.61
N ALA A 160 -7.04 -4.92 22.87
CA ALA A 160 -6.93 -6.21 23.53
C ALA A 160 -8.29 -6.93 23.67
N SER A 161 -9.35 -6.16 23.93
CA SER A 161 -10.71 -6.68 24.05
C SER A 161 -11.26 -7.15 22.70
N LEU A 162 -10.93 -6.46 21.59
CA LEU A 162 -11.27 -6.91 20.24
C LEU A 162 -10.67 -8.30 19.94
N GLY A 163 -9.39 -8.51 20.27
CA GLY A 163 -8.75 -9.82 20.14
C GLY A 163 -9.37 -10.92 21.02
N THR A 164 -9.93 -10.54 22.16
CA THR A 164 -10.61 -11.47 23.10
C THR A 164 -11.99 -11.89 22.61
N LEU A 165 -12.74 -10.94 22.03
CA LEU A 165 -14.02 -11.23 21.38
C LEU A 165 -13.83 -12.11 20.14
N ALA A 166 -12.62 -12.10 19.56
CA ALA A 166 -12.23 -12.92 18.43
C ALA A 166 -13.14 -12.74 17.21
N VAL A 167 -13.54 -11.49 16.96
CA VAL A 167 -14.45 -11.08 15.87
C VAL A 167 -13.57 -10.85 14.63
N PRO A 168 -13.55 -11.77 13.64
CA PRO A 168 -12.66 -11.65 12.49
C PRO A 168 -12.90 -10.38 11.68
N GLU A 169 -14.11 -9.83 11.73
CA GLU A 169 -14.49 -8.56 11.12
C GLU A 169 -13.70 -7.36 11.67
N THR A 170 -12.94 -7.51 12.76
CA THR A 170 -12.11 -6.42 13.33
C THR A 170 -10.66 -6.45 12.84
N LEU A 171 -10.25 -7.47 12.07
CA LEU A 171 -8.87 -7.63 11.61
C LEU A 171 -8.30 -6.43 10.84
N PRO A 172 -9.03 -5.78 9.90
CA PRO A 172 -8.48 -4.67 9.13
C PRO A 172 -8.13 -3.43 9.97
N VAL A 173 -8.95 -3.12 10.99
CA VAL A 173 -8.65 -1.99 11.88
C VAL A 173 -7.47 -2.33 12.81
N LEU A 174 -7.37 -3.58 13.25
CA LEU A 174 -6.21 -4.06 14.00
C LEU A 174 -4.93 -4.02 13.15
N ILE A 175 -4.99 -4.39 11.87
CA ILE A 175 -3.84 -4.31 10.94
C ILE A 175 -3.39 -2.85 10.78
N ARG A 176 -4.32 -1.89 10.71
CA ARG A 176 -3.95 -0.46 10.71
C ARG A 176 -3.28 -0.06 12.02
N PHE A 177 -3.79 -0.49 13.17
CA PHE A 177 -3.18 -0.16 14.47
C PHE A 177 -1.81 -0.80 14.68
N MET A 178 -1.45 -1.87 13.95
CA MET A 178 -0.08 -2.39 13.94
C MET A 178 0.95 -1.41 13.33
N GLN A 179 0.49 -0.37 12.65
CA GLN A 179 1.32 0.69 12.07
C GLN A 179 1.24 2.00 12.88
N ASP A 180 0.68 1.96 14.10
CA ASP A 180 0.59 3.14 14.97
C ASP A 180 1.99 3.61 15.40
N ASP A 181 2.16 4.93 15.56
CA ASP A 181 3.41 5.53 16.02
C ASP A 181 3.72 5.16 17.47
N ASP A 182 2.69 4.84 18.25
CA ASP A 182 2.84 4.31 19.59
C ASP A 182 3.18 2.80 19.54
N PRO A 183 4.37 2.39 20.01
CA PRO A 183 4.80 0.99 19.94
C PRO A 183 3.93 0.05 20.78
N ASP A 184 3.29 0.53 21.85
CA ASP A 184 2.43 -0.29 22.70
C ASP A 184 1.10 -0.59 22.02
N ILE A 185 0.59 0.37 21.24
CA ILE A 185 -0.63 0.20 20.43
C ILE A 185 -0.36 -0.77 19.28
N ALA A 186 0.77 -0.63 18.59
CA ALA A 186 1.18 -1.56 17.55
C ALA A 186 1.34 -3.00 18.08
N ALA A 187 1.97 -3.15 19.24
CA ALA A 187 2.13 -4.45 19.90
C ALA A 187 0.78 -5.07 20.31
N ALA A 188 -0.11 -4.27 20.90
CA ALA A 188 -1.44 -4.73 21.30
C ALA A 188 -2.26 -5.21 20.09
N ALA A 189 -2.18 -4.49 18.98
CA ALA A 189 -2.92 -4.82 17.76
C ALA A 189 -2.44 -6.14 17.13
N LYS A 190 -1.11 -6.35 17.07
CA LYS A 190 -0.53 -7.61 16.61
C LYS A 190 -1.01 -8.80 17.44
N ALA A 191 -1.00 -8.66 18.77
CA ALA A 191 -1.44 -9.72 19.68
C ALA A 191 -2.94 -10.02 19.60
N ALA A 192 -3.77 -9.04 19.19
CA ALA A 192 -5.19 -9.24 18.95
C ALA A 192 -5.44 -10.06 17.67
N VAL A 193 -4.71 -9.77 16.59
CA VAL A 193 -4.76 -10.52 15.31
C VAL A 193 -4.37 -11.99 15.52
N GLU A 194 -3.27 -12.24 16.24
CA GLU A 194 -2.82 -13.61 16.54
C GLU A 194 -3.88 -14.44 17.28
N ARG A 195 -4.61 -13.81 18.23
CA ARG A 195 -5.68 -14.47 18.98
C ARG A 195 -6.90 -14.80 18.11
N ILE A 196 -7.28 -13.90 17.21
CA ILE A 196 -8.37 -14.15 16.26
C ILE A 196 -8.02 -15.35 15.38
N ASN A 197 -6.82 -15.37 14.80
CA ASN A 197 -6.35 -16.45 13.93
C ASN A 197 -6.21 -17.78 14.67
N ALA A 198 -5.82 -17.77 15.95
CA ALA A 198 -5.74 -18.98 16.76
C ALA A 198 -7.11 -19.57 17.14
N ARG A 199 -8.18 -18.78 17.04
CA ARG A 199 -9.56 -19.16 17.38
C ARG A 199 -10.45 -19.49 16.18
N GLU A 200 -9.93 -19.40 14.96
CA GLU A 200 -10.55 -20.03 13.78
C GLU A 200 -10.04 -21.49 13.66
N PRO A 201 -10.73 -22.51 14.20
CA PRO A 201 -10.58 -23.86 13.69
C PRO A 201 -11.36 -23.95 12.38
N ALA A 202 -10.73 -24.54 11.36
CA ALA A 202 -11.31 -24.93 10.08
C ALA A 202 -12.83 -25.21 10.16
N GLN A 203 -13.65 -24.29 9.68
CA GLN A 203 -15.05 -24.56 9.35
C GLN A 203 -15.21 -24.43 7.84
N SER A 204 -14.83 -25.50 7.15
CA SER A 204 -15.45 -25.86 5.87
C SER A 204 -16.53 -26.90 6.18
N LYS A 205 -17.79 -26.47 6.12
CA LYS A 205 -18.89 -27.33 5.66
C LYS A 205 -19.33 -26.81 4.30
#